data_AF-A0ABD3LM48-F1
#
_entry.id   AF-A0ABD3LM48-F1
#
_cell.length_a   1.000
_cell.length_b   1.000
_cell.length_c   1.000
_cell.angle_alpha   90.00
_cell.angle_beta   90.00
_cell.angle_gamma   90.00
#
_symmetry.space_group_name_H-M   'P 1'
#
loop_
_entity.id
_entity.type
_entity.pdbx_description
1 polymer ?
#
loop_
_entity_poly.entity_id
_entity_poly.type
_entity_poly.pdbx_seq_one_letter_code
_entity_poly.pdbx_strand_id
1 'polypeptide(L)'
;MAFNSILDLLTKKKKNSILDLWKEWNIQGFIMLSLSFQVFLILFAPFRKKIKNACIVFLLWLAYLMADWVVAFGIGLISHNQGNLSAHMAEVDRALQAFWVSFLLLHLGGPDTITAFAVKDSSLWLRHMLLLIFQVATAVYVFVQIFLSDKSLAIPTMLVFLAAIIKNVERTLALNLSSLHRLRESMLTILLNGKHAEWAIERDITYKGLVKELDDLQYGYPDKEEAKLPETIMVKHAHSFFPILKAVIGDFMFTRDQRNVSSEYFCKISAVDALRVISVELHFMYEVLYTKALVIRSKWSYTLQVELHFPLRSLH
;
A
#
# COMPACT_ATOMS: atom_id res chain seq x y z
N MET A 1 42.69 -12.29 -40.39
CA MET A 1 42.07 -10.97 -40.68
C MET A 1 40.58 -11.08 -41.01
N ALA A 2 40.17 -12.00 -41.90
CA ALA A 2 38.76 -12.17 -42.31
C ALA A 2 37.78 -12.54 -41.18
N PHE A 3 38.19 -13.38 -40.21
CA PHE A 3 37.32 -13.83 -39.12
C PHE A 3 36.85 -12.69 -38.20
N ASN A 4 37.75 -11.78 -37.84
CA ASN A 4 37.41 -10.62 -36.99
C ASN A 4 36.46 -9.64 -37.71
N SER A 5 36.57 -9.52 -39.03
CA SER A 5 35.69 -8.66 -39.83
C SER A 5 34.27 -9.23 -39.94
N ILE A 6 34.12 -10.55 -40.02
CA ILE A 6 32.81 -11.22 -40.03
C ILE A 6 32.15 -11.13 -38.65
N LEU A 7 32.93 -11.29 -37.57
CA LEU A 7 32.42 -11.14 -36.21
C LEU A 7 31.93 -9.70 -35.95
N ASP A 8 32.66 -8.69 -36.44
CA ASP A 8 32.29 -7.28 -36.28
C ASP A 8 31.06 -6.89 -37.13
N LEU A 9 30.90 -7.50 -38.30
CA LEU A 9 29.68 -7.38 -39.12
C LEU A 9 28.46 -8.00 -38.45
N LEU A 10 28.63 -9.17 -37.81
CA LEU A 10 27.55 -9.86 -37.09
C LEU A 10 27.16 -9.10 -35.81
N THR A 11 28.11 -8.59 -35.04
CA THR A 11 27.84 -7.76 -33.84
C THR A 11 27.17 -6.45 -34.22
N LYS A 12 27.62 -5.78 -35.29
CA LYS A 12 27.02 -4.52 -35.77
C LYS A 12 25.62 -4.73 -36.32
N LYS A 13 25.38 -5.80 -37.09
CA LYS A 13 24.05 -6.15 -37.58
C LYS A 13 23.09 -6.53 -36.44
N LYS A 14 23.55 -7.31 -35.46
CA LYS A 14 22.77 -7.63 -34.26
C LYS A 14 22.46 -6.39 -33.43
N LYS A 15 23.44 -5.49 -33.24
CA LYS A 15 23.26 -4.22 -32.54
C LYS A 15 22.21 -3.36 -33.23
N ASN A 16 22.27 -3.21 -34.54
CA ASN A 16 21.29 -2.43 -35.31
C ASN A 16 19.89 -3.05 -35.23
N SER A 17 19.77 -4.37 -35.37
CA SER A 17 18.47 -5.06 -35.27
C SER A 17 17.85 -4.94 -33.86
N ILE A 18 18.67 -4.99 -32.81
CA ILE A 18 18.20 -4.74 -31.44
C ILE A 18 17.80 -3.28 -31.25
N LEU A 19 18.53 -2.35 -31.86
CA LEU A 19 18.26 -0.91 -31.77
C LEU A 19 16.98 -0.51 -32.50
N ASP A 20 16.69 -1.16 -33.62
CA ASP A 20 15.47 -0.94 -34.41
C ASP A 20 14.25 -1.55 -33.71
N LEU A 21 14.36 -2.79 -33.20
CA LEU A 21 13.33 -3.39 -32.35
C LEU A 21 13.09 -2.58 -31.07
N TRP A 22 14.15 -2.06 -30.45
CA TRP A 22 14.04 -1.20 -29.27
C TRP A 22 13.35 0.12 -29.58
N LYS A 23 13.59 0.73 -30.75
CA LYS A 23 12.91 1.96 -31.17
C LYS A 23 11.43 1.72 -31.44
N GLU A 24 11.09 0.60 -32.04
CA GLU A 24 9.72 0.27 -32.47
C GLU A 24 8.84 -0.21 -31.30
N TRP A 25 9.41 -0.96 -30.34
CA TRP A 25 8.68 -1.53 -29.21
C TRP A 25 8.86 -0.78 -27.88
N ASN A 26 9.58 0.34 -27.87
CA ASN A 26 10.01 0.99 -26.63
C ASN A 26 8.84 1.26 -25.67
N ILE A 27 7.85 2.03 -26.11
CA ILE A 27 6.75 2.47 -25.24
C ILE A 27 5.83 1.31 -24.89
N GLN A 28 5.41 0.52 -25.90
CA GLN A 28 4.47 -0.59 -25.71
C GLN A 28 5.04 -1.71 -24.83
N GLY A 29 6.34 -2.00 -24.98
CA GLY A 29 7.05 -2.98 -24.16
C GLY A 29 7.11 -2.57 -22.69
N PHE A 30 7.41 -1.30 -22.38
CA PHE A 30 7.42 -0.79 -21.01
C PHE A 30 6.01 -0.79 -20.37
N ILE A 31 4.96 -0.53 -21.15
CA ILE A 31 3.58 -0.62 -20.67
C ILE A 31 3.19 -2.07 -20.36
N MET A 32 3.49 -3.02 -21.26
CA MET A 32 3.23 -4.44 -21.01
C MET A 32 4.02 -4.97 -19.80
N LEU A 33 5.26 -4.52 -19.65
CA LEU A 33 6.10 -4.85 -18.50
C LEU A 33 5.53 -4.31 -17.19
N SER A 34 5.05 -3.05 -17.19
CA SER A 34 4.35 -2.45 -16.05
C SER A 34 3.13 -3.28 -15.66
N LEU A 35 2.29 -3.64 -16.63
CA LEU A 35 1.09 -4.45 -16.40
C LEU A 35 1.45 -5.86 -15.89
N SER A 36 2.51 -6.49 -16.42
CA SER A 36 2.99 -7.79 -15.96
C SER A 36 3.41 -7.75 -14.49
N PHE A 37 4.17 -6.74 -14.08
CA PHE A 37 4.56 -6.57 -12.68
C PHE A 37 3.35 -6.37 -11.77
N GLN A 38 2.34 -5.63 -12.21
CA GLN A 38 1.13 -5.46 -11.42
C GLN A 38 0.31 -6.73 -11.28
N VAL A 39 0.12 -7.48 -12.36
CA VAL A 39 -0.59 -8.77 -12.33
C VAL A 39 0.16 -9.73 -11.41
N PHE A 40 1.49 -9.78 -11.50
CA PHE A 40 2.31 -10.58 -10.60
C PHE A 40 2.12 -10.15 -9.14
N LEU A 41 2.17 -8.84 -8.84
CA LEU A 41 1.95 -8.34 -7.49
C LEU A 41 0.55 -8.68 -6.97
N ILE A 42 -0.51 -8.53 -7.78
CA ILE A 42 -1.89 -8.86 -7.38
C ILE A 42 -2.04 -10.34 -7.04
N LEU A 43 -1.46 -11.22 -7.87
CA LEU A 43 -1.55 -12.67 -7.68
C LEU A 43 -0.74 -13.14 -6.47
N PHE A 44 0.50 -12.67 -6.32
CA PHE A 44 1.43 -13.19 -5.33
C PHE A 44 1.38 -12.46 -3.98
N ALA A 45 0.81 -11.25 -3.93
CA ALA A 45 0.65 -10.46 -2.72
C ALA A 45 -0.08 -11.17 -1.57
N PRO A 46 -1.26 -11.81 -1.77
CA PRO A 46 -2.02 -12.42 -0.70
C PRO A 46 -1.29 -13.61 -0.06
N PHE A 47 -0.43 -14.27 -0.85
CA PHE A 47 0.32 -15.43 -0.39
C PHE A 47 1.46 -15.08 0.58
N ARG A 48 1.81 -13.79 0.72
CA ARG A 48 2.77 -13.32 1.73
C ARG A 48 2.41 -13.76 3.15
N LYS A 49 1.11 -13.84 3.48
CA LYS A 49 0.65 -14.28 4.81
C LYS A 49 0.89 -15.78 5.06
N LYS A 50 1.08 -16.58 4.01
CA LYS A 50 1.08 -18.05 4.07
C LYS A 50 2.45 -18.68 3.73
N ILE A 51 3.33 -17.94 3.04
CA ILE A 51 4.59 -18.48 2.49
C ILE A 51 5.79 -18.10 3.37
N LYS A 52 6.57 -19.12 3.80
CA LYS A 52 7.85 -18.95 4.51
C LYS A 52 9.08 -18.88 3.58
N ASN A 53 8.89 -19.07 2.27
CA ASN A 53 10.00 -19.12 1.31
C ASN A 53 10.60 -17.73 1.05
N ALA A 54 11.84 -17.54 1.50
CA ALA A 54 12.58 -16.29 1.34
C ALA A 54 12.77 -15.86 -0.13
N CYS A 55 12.88 -16.79 -1.07
CA CYS A 55 13.03 -16.48 -2.49
C CYS A 55 11.77 -15.81 -3.06
N ILE A 56 10.58 -16.30 -2.70
CA ILE A 56 9.31 -15.71 -3.15
C ILE A 56 9.12 -14.33 -2.53
N VAL A 57 9.47 -14.16 -1.25
CA VAL A 57 9.45 -12.85 -0.57
C VAL A 57 10.42 -11.89 -1.26
N PHE A 58 11.63 -12.34 -1.60
CA PHE A 58 12.61 -11.52 -2.32
C PHE A 58 12.16 -11.13 -3.73
N LEU A 59 11.56 -12.07 -4.49
CA LEU A 59 10.99 -11.77 -5.81
C LEU A 59 9.84 -10.78 -5.73
N LEU A 60 8.97 -10.91 -4.71
CA LEU A 60 7.88 -9.98 -4.47
C LEU A 60 8.40 -8.57 -4.12
N TRP A 61 9.48 -8.50 -3.32
CA TRP A 61 10.17 -7.24 -3.00
C TRP A 61 10.78 -6.60 -4.25
N LEU A 62 11.45 -7.39 -5.09
CA LEU A 62 12.07 -6.91 -6.32
C LEU A 62 11.02 -6.41 -7.32
N ALA A 63 9.94 -7.16 -7.52
CA ALA A 63 8.82 -6.76 -8.37
C ALA A 63 8.16 -5.48 -7.85
N TYR A 64 8.01 -5.34 -6.54
CA TYR A 64 7.47 -4.14 -5.91
C TYR A 64 8.34 -2.91 -6.19
N LEU A 65 9.67 -3.02 -6.03
CA LEU A 65 10.58 -1.93 -6.35
C LEU A 65 10.58 -1.59 -7.84
N MET A 66 10.65 -2.61 -8.70
CA MET A 66 10.74 -2.41 -10.15
C MET A 66 9.46 -1.81 -10.73
N ALA A 67 8.28 -2.09 -10.15
CA ALA A 67 7.01 -1.54 -10.64
C ALA A 67 7.02 0.01 -10.66
N ASP A 68 7.48 0.65 -9.59
CA ASP A 68 7.51 2.11 -9.50
C ASP A 68 8.57 2.73 -10.46
N TRP A 69 9.72 2.05 -10.66
CA TRP A 69 10.76 2.48 -11.60
C TRP A 69 10.34 2.36 -13.07
N VAL A 70 9.67 1.27 -13.45
CA VAL A 70 9.19 1.03 -14.83
C VAL A 70 8.16 2.08 -15.23
N VAL A 71 7.28 2.48 -14.31
CA VAL A 71 6.32 3.56 -14.54
C VAL A 71 7.03 4.90 -14.73
N ALA A 72 7.96 5.26 -13.85
CA ALA A 72 8.71 6.51 -13.96
C ALA A 72 9.50 6.59 -15.29
N PHE A 73 10.13 5.48 -15.66
CA PHE A 73 10.87 5.38 -16.92
C PHE A 73 9.94 5.46 -18.13
N GLY A 74 8.79 4.78 -18.11
CA GLY A 74 7.79 4.83 -19.18
C GLY A 74 7.24 6.23 -19.42
N ILE A 75 6.89 6.96 -18.34
CA ILE A 75 6.45 8.36 -18.43
C ILE A 75 7.57 9.25 -19.00
N GLY A 76 8.81 9.07 -18.52
CA GLY A 76 9.97 9.82 -19.03
C GLY A 76 10.24 9.57 -20.51
N LEU A 77 10.05 8.33 -20.97
CA LEU A 77 10.25 7.95 -22.36
C LEU A 77 9.19 8.56 -23.29
N ILE A 78 7.93 8.58 -22.85
CA ILE A 78 6.84 9.25 -23.57
C ILE A 78 7.10 10.76 -23.63
N SER A 79 7.54 11.38 -22.53
CA SER A 79 7.87 12.79 -22.48
C SER A 79 9.05 13.16 -23.40
N HIS A 80 10.10 12.34 -23.45
CA HIS A 80 11.25 12.58 -24.33
C HIS A 80 10.88 12.45 -25.82
N ASN A 81 10.06 11.46 -26.17
CA ASN A 81 9.68 11.23 -27.55
C ASN A 81 8.76 12.33 -28.10
N GLN A 82 7.94 12.97 -27.26
CA GLN A 82 7.12 14.11 -27.66
C GLN A 82 7.94 15.34 -28.07
N GLY A 83 9.08 15.59 -27.43
CA GLY A 83 9.99 16.69 -27.81
C GLY A 83 10.67 16.50 -29.17
N ASN A 84 10.73 15.25 -29.67
CA ASN A 84 11.42 14.88 -30.90
C ASN A 84 10.49 14.50 -32.07
N LEU A 85 9.18 14.33 -31.84
CA LEU A 85 8.23 14.01 -32.91
C LEU A 85 7.96 15.25 -33.76
N SER A 86 8.61 15.33 -34.92
CA SER A 86 8.27 16.29 -35.98
C SER A 86 6.77 16.23 -36.28
N ALA A 87 6.16 17.40 -36.47
CA ALA A 87 4.72 17.70 -36.48
C ALA A 87 3.79 16.89 -37.42
N HIS A 88 4.25 15.83 -38.08
CA HIS A 88 3.54 15.15 -39.16
C HIS A 88 3.10 13.70 -38.88
N MET A 89 3.37 13.11 -37.72
CA MET A 89 2.88 11.76 -37.38
C MET A 89 1.65 11.84 -36.47
N ALA A 90 0.54 11.32 -37.03
CA ALA A 90 -0.81 11.10 -36.51
C ALA A 90 -1.15 11.64 -35.12
N GLU A 91 -2.07 12.60 -35.09
CA GLU A 91 -2.75 13.15 -33.91
C GLU A 91 -3.26 12.07 -32.94
N VAL A 92 -3.74 10.94 -33.49
CA VAL A 92 -4.22 9.75 -32.76
C VAL A 92 -3.14 9.13 -31.86
N ASP A 93 -1.88 9.11 -32.29
CA ASP A 93 -0.78 8.52 -31.50
C ASP A 93 -0.42 9.41 -30.30
N ARG A 94 -0.52 10.74 -30.43
CA ARG A 94 -0.31 11.67 -29.31
C ARG A 94 -1.42 11.59 -28.28
N ALA A 95 -2.68 11.55 -28.70
CA ALA A 95 -3.81 11.45 -27.80
C ALA A 95 -3.80 10.11 -27.03
N LEU A 96 -3.40 9.02 -27.69
CA LEU A 96 -3.21 7.71 -27.07
C LEU A 96 -2.03 7.70 -26.09
N GLN A 97 -0.92 8.37 -26.39
CA GLN A 97 0.20 8.53 -25.46
C GLN A 97 -0.18 9.29 -24.18
N ALA A 98 -1.02 10.33 -24.28
CA ALA A 98 -1.59 11.02 -23.11
C ALA A 98 -2.36 10.03 -22.21
N PHE A 99 -3.22 9.21 -22.82
CA PHE A 99 -3.95 8.18 -22.11
C PHE A 99 -3.01 7.17 -21.43
N TRP A 100 -1.94 6.73 -22.10
CA TRP A 100 -0.95 5.84 -21.52
C TRP A 100 -0.22 6.46 -20.33
N VAL A 101 0.06 7.76 -20.33
CA VAL A 101 0.65 8.46 -19.18
C VAL A 101 -0.31 8.44 -17.98
N SER A 102 -1.60 8.75 -18.18
CA SER A 102 -2.61 8.62 -17.12
C SER A 102 -2.72 7.19 -16.60
N PHE A 103 -2.69 6.21 -17.50
CA PHE A 103 -2.78 4.79 -17.16
C PHE A 103 -1.57 4.29 -16.36
N LEU A 104 -0.35 4.66 -16.77
CA LEU A 104 0.89 4.37 -16.05
C LEU A 104 0.91 5.06 -14.68
N LEU A 105 0.39 6.29 -14.58
CA LEU A 105 0.27 6.97 -13.29
C LEU A 105 -0.76 6.30 -12.37
N LEU A 106 -1.87 5.79 -12.94
CA LEU A 106 -2.84 4.98 -12.20
C LEU A 106 -2.19 3.71 -11.68
N HIS A 107 -1.30 3.11 -12.48
CA HIS A 107 -0.57 1.92 -12.11
C HIS A 107 0.36 2.10 -10.92
N LEU A 108 0.95 3.28 -10.79
CA LEU A 108 1.74 3.68 -9.63
C LEU A 108 0.93 3.68 -8.33
N GLY A 109 -0.39 3.86 -8.40
CA GLY A 109 -1.27 3.79 -7.21
C GLY A 109 -1.24 2.43 -6.51
N GLY A 110 -0.71 1.40 -7.16
CA GLY A 110 -0.51 0.06 -6.64
C GLY A 110 -1.83 -0.71 -6.47
N PRO A 111 -1.79 -2.05 -6.38
CA PRO A 111 -2.96 -2.82 -5.99
C PRO A 111 -3.34 -2.56 -4.53
N ASP A 112 -4.64 -2.53 -4.22
CA ASP A 112 -5.15 -2.20 -2.88
C ASP A 112 -4.72 -3.21 -1.78
N THR A 113 -4.11 -4.32 -2.20
CA THR A 113 -3.68 -5.45 -1.37
C THR A 113 -2.32 -5.23 -0.68
N ILE A 114 -1.42 -4.39 -1.21
CA ILE A 114 -0.10 -4.12 -0.58
C ILE A 114 0.17 -2.62 -0.58
N THR A 115 0.10 -1.99 0.58
CA THR A 115 0.49 -0.58 0.74
C THR A 115 1.96 -0.44 1.10
N ALA A 116 2.54 -1.36 1.88
CA ALA A 116 3.94 -1.33 2.32
C ALA A 116 4.58 -2.73 2.27
N PHE A 117 5.83 -2.84 1.79
CA PHE A 117 6.57 -4.10 1.85
C PHE A 117 7.20 -4.32 3.22
N ALA A 118 7.80 -3.31 3.85
CA ALA A 118 8.24 -3.34 5.25
C ALA A 118 7.70 -2.15 6.06
N VAL A 119 7.57 -2.30 7.39
CA VAL A 119 7.25 -1.16 8.29
C VAL A 119 8.29 -0.05 8.20
N LYS A 120 9.53 -0.38 7.83
CA LYS A 120 10.57 0.64 7.61
C LYS A 120 10.36 1.43 6.31
N ASP A 121 9.68 0.85 5.32
CA ASP A 121 9.38 1.55 4.07
C ASP A 121 8.28 2.62 4.26
N SER A 122 7.37 2.42 5.22
CA SER A 122 6.35 3.42 5.58
C SER A 122 6.96 4.68 6.23
N SER A 123 8.17 4.58 6.80
CA SER A 123 8.91 5.76 7.28
C SER A 123 9.46 6.64 6.14
N LEU A 124 9.59 6.10 4.93
CA LEU A 124 10.05 6.81 3.73
C LEU A 124 8.90 7.37 2.89
N TRP A 125 7.69 7.48 3.46
CA TRP A 125 6.49 8.00 2.77
C TRP A 125 6.73 9.37 2.12
N LEU A 126 7.55 10.24 2.73
CA LEU A 126 7.86 11.57 2.21
C LEU A 126 8.62 11.49 0.88
N ARG A 127 9.50 10.49 0.69
CA ARG A 127 10.18 10.25 -0.58
C ARG A 127 9.19 9.81 -1.67
N HIS A 128 8.22 8.99 -1.32
CA HIS A 128 7.16 8.56 -2.24
C HIS A 128 6.24 9.73 -2.61
N MET A 129 5.92 10.62 -1.65
CA MET A 129 5.20 11.87 -1.96
C MET A 129 5.98 12.76 -2.91
N LEU A 130 7.28 12.96 -2.66
CA LEU A 130 8.10 13.80 -3.51
C LEU A 130 8.18 13.23 -4.93
N LEU A 131 8.36 11.93 -5.07
CA LEU A 131 8.36 11.24 -6.37
C LEU A 131 7.02 11.40 -7.09
N LEU A 132 5.90 11.27 -6.36
CA LEU A 132 4.57 11.48 -6.91
C LEU A 132 4.38 12.91 -7.43
N ILE A 133 4.85 13.93 -6.69
CA ILE A 133 4.77 15.33 -7.12
C ILE A 133 5.49 15.51 -8.46
N PHE A 134 6.71 14.98 -8.58
CA PHE A 134 7.46 15.05 -9.84
C PHE A 134 6.73 14.33 -10.98
N GLN A 135 6.20 13.14 -10.75
CA GLN A 135 5.46 12.38 -11.78
C GLN A 135 4.16 13.06 -12.20
N VAL A 136 3.41 13.64 -11.25
CA VAL A 136 2.22 14.44 -11.54
C VAL A 136 2.60 15.68 -12.35
N ALA A 137 3.67 16.39 -11.99
CA ALA A 137 4.15 17.55 -12.74
C ALA A 137 4.55 17.17 -14.18
N THR A 138 5.25 16.05 -14.37
CA THR A 138 5.59 15.53 -15.71
C THR A 138 4.34 15.15 -16.51
N ALA A 139 3.35 14.51 -15.88
CA ALA A 139 2.10 14.17 -16.54
C ALA A 139 1.31 15.41 -16.97
N VAL A 140 1.21 16.42 -16.09
CA VAL A 140 0.58 17.71 -16.42
C VAL A 140 1.31 18.41 -17.57
N TYR A 141 2.64 18.39 -17.58
CA TYR A 141 3.43 18.94 -18.69
C TYR A 141 3.09 18.27 -20.03
N VAL A 142 3.00 16.94 -20.05
CA VAL A 142 2.59 16.17 -21.24
C VAL A 142 1.16 16.53 -21.67
N PHE A 143 0.22 16.66 -20.73
CA PHE A 143 -1.17 17.02 -21.06
C PHE A 143 -1.29 18.42 -21.64
N VAL A 144 -0.56 19.39 -21.09
CA VAL A 144 -0.55 20.75 -21.64
C VAL A 144 -0.13 20.71 -23.11
N GLN A 145 0.95 19.99 -23.45
CA GLN A 145 1.40 19.87 -24.84
C GLN A 145 0.39 19.21 -25.77
N ILE A 146 -0.26 18.13 -25.32
CA ILE A 146 -1.17 17.35 -26.15
C ILE A 146 -2.52 18.05 -26.32
N PHE A 147 -3.11 18.56 -25.23
CA PHE A 147 -4.43 19.19 -25.26
C PHE A 147 -4.45 20.59 -25.87
N LEU A 148 -3.27 21.21 -26.04
CA LEU A 148 -3.10 22.37 -26.90
C LEU A 148 -3.36 22.04 -28.39
N SER A 149 -3.16 20.79 -28.81
CA SER A 149 -3.28 20.36 -30.21
C SER A 149 -4.58 19.60 -30.49
N ASP A 150 -4.95 18.63 -29.64
CA ASP A 150 -6.14 17.78 -29.81
C ASP A 150 -6.89 17.59 -28.48
N LYS A 151 -8.22 17.76 -28.50
CA LYS A 151 -9.10 17.63 -27.32
C LYS A 151 -9.97 16.37 -27.33
N SER A 152 -9.90 15.55 -28.36
CA SER A 152 -10.81 14.41 -28.58
C SER A 152 -10.80 13.39 -27.42
N LEU A 153 -9.62 13.07 -26.86
CA LEU A 153 -9.46 12.12 -25.75
C LEU A 153 -9.22 12.78 -24.39
N ALA A 154 -9.47 14.09 -24.26
CA ALA A 154 -9.16 14.83 -23.02
C ALA A 154 -10.01 14.36 -21.83
N ILE A 155 -11.31 14.18 -22.03
CA ILE A 155 -12.24 13.77 -20.97
C ILE A 155 -11.86 12.40 -20.35
N PRO A 156 -11.73 11.30 -21.12
CA PRO A 156 -11.36 10.01 -20.54
C PRO A 156 -9.96 10.03 -19.91
N THR A 157 -9.01 10.74 -20.50
CA THR A 157 -7.64 10.87 -19.96
C THR A 157 -7.63 11.59 -18.62
N MET A 158 -8.43 12.66 -18.47
CA MET A 158 -8.54 13.42 -17.22
C MET A 158 -9.25 12.62 -16.12
N LEU A 159 -10.26 11.81 -16.46
CA LEU A 159 -10.92 10.91 -15.50
C LEU A 159 -9.94 9.86 -14.95
N VAL A 160 -9.17 9.20 -15.83
CA VAL A 160 -8.16 8.22 -15.42
C VAL A 160 -7.05 8.88 -14.60
N PHE A 161 -6.65 10.10 -14.97
CA PHE A 161 -5.66 10.88 -14.23
C PHE A 161 -6.15 11.25 -12.82
N LEU A 162 -7.40 11.69 -12.68
CA LEU A 162 -7.97 12.01 -11.37
C LEU A 162 -8.03 10.75 -10.49
N ALA A 163 -8.50 9.62 -11.05
CA ALA A 163 -8.48 8.33 -10.35
C ALA A 163 -7.04 7.93 -9.95
N ALA A 164 -6.05 8.19 -10.80
CA ALA A 164 -4.64 7.95 -10.49
C ALA A 164 -4.17 8.79 -9.31
N ILE A 165 -4.48 10.09 -9.27
CA ILE A 165 -4.11 10.97 -8.15
C ILE A 165 -4.74 10.46 -6.86
N ILE A 166 -6.06 10.21 -6.85
CA ILE A 166 -6.78 9.74 -5.66
C ILE A 166 -6.13 8.47 -5.12
N LYS A 167 -5.89 7.49 -6.00
CA LYS A 167 -5.30 6.20 -5.59
C LYS A 167 -3.87 6.33 -5.04
N ASN A 168 -3.06 7.21 -5.63
CA ASN A 168 -1.70 7.49 -5.14
C ASN A 168 -1.70 8.29 -3.82
N VAL A 169 -2.65 9.20 -3.64
CA VAL A 169 -2.86 9.93 -2.37
C VAL A 169 -3.30 8.95 -1.28
N GLU A 170 -4.24 8.05 -1.56
CA GLU A 170 -4.65 7.00 -0.62
C GLU A 170 -3.49 6.09 -0.23
N ARG A 171 -2.71 5.61 -1.21
CA ARG A 171 -1.50 4.79 -0.97
C ARG A 171 -0.56 5.54 -0.02
N THR A 172 -0.36 6.83 -0.24
CA THR A 172 0.60 7.58 0.56
C THR A 172 0.05 7.98 1.92
N LEU A 173 -1.24 8.27 2.04
CA LEU A 173 -1.90 8.45 3.33
C LEU A 173 -1.85 7.18 4.16
N ALA A 174 -2.05 6.00 3.54
CA ALA A 174 -1.94 4.72 4.22
C ALA A 174 -0.50 4.43 4.67
N LEU A 175 0.52 4.71 3.83
CA LEU A 175 1.93 4.65 4.22
C LEU A 175 2.26 5.60 5.37
N ASN A 176 1.75 6.82 5.28
CA ASN A 176 1.91 7.81 6.31
C ASN A 176 1.28 7.22 7.60
N LEU A 177 0.02 6.79 7.59
CA LEU A 177 -0.74 6.39 8.81
C LEU A 177 -0.19 5.12 9.46
N SER A 178 0.34 4.21 8.65
CA SER A 178 1.03 3.00 9.10
C SER A 178 2.46 3.25 9.60
N SER A 179 3.01 4.46 9.43
CA SER A 179 4.34 4.78 9.91
C SER A 179 4.42 4.64 11.44
N LEU A 180 5.37 3.84 11.90
CA LEU A 180 5.60 3.61 13.33
C LEU A 180 5.83 4.93 14.07
N HIS A 181 6.51 5.88 13.42
CA HIS A 181 6.75 7.21 13.95
C HIS A 181 5.45 7.97 14.23
N ARG A 182 4.49 8.00 13.29
CA ARG A 182 3.21 8.69 13.55
C ARG A 182 2.31 7.92 14.51
N LEU A 183 2.34 6.58 14.48
CA LEU A 183 1.68 5.79 15.53
C LEU A 183 2.22 6.19 16.91
N ARG A 184 3.55 6.33 17.04
CA ARG A 184 4.19 6.79 18.26
C ARG A 184 3.78 8.21 18.65
N GLU A 185 3.85 9.18 17.73
CA GLU A 185 3.42 10.56 18.01
C GLU A 185 1.95 10.64 18.43
N SER A 186 1.06 9.89 17.79
CA SER A 186 -0.37 9.87 18.16
C SER A 186 -0.58 9.38 19.60
N MET A 187 0.17 8.37 20.02
CA MET A 187 0.11 7.84 21.38
C MET A 187 0.75 8.80 22.38
N LEU A 188 1.86 9.43 22.01
CA LEU A 188 2.56 10.42 22.83
C LEU A 188 1.67 11.64 23.10
N THR A 189 0.92 12.11 22.11
CA THR A 189 -0.06 13.19 22.28
C THR A 189 -1.19 12.80 23.24
N ILE A 190 -1.66 11.55 23.22
CA ILE A 190 -2.65 11.05 24.19
C ILE A 190 -2.05 11.06 25.61
N LEU A 191 -0.80 10.64 25.75
CA LEU A 191 -0.12 10.56 27.04
C LEU A 191 0.22 11.95 27.62
N LEU A 192 0.64 12.90 26.79
CA LEU A 192 1.03 14.25 27.22
C LEU A 192 -0.15 15.20 27.45
N ASN A 193 -1.27 15.06 26.75
CA ASN A 193 -2.42 15.97 26.86
C ASN A 193 -3.24 15.81 28.15
N GLY A 194 -2.68 15.25 29.23
CA GLY A 194 -3.39 14.99 30.49
C GLY A 194 -4.46 13.90 30.43
N LYS A 195 -4.82 13.44 29.22
CA LYS A 195 -5.75 12.33 28.98
C LYS A 195 -5.19 10.96 29.37
N HIS A 196 -3.93 10.88 29.79
CA HIS A 196 -3.36 9.64 30.30
C HIS A 196 -4.17 9.09 31.47
N ALA A 197 -4.56 9.93 32.44
CA ALA A 197 -5.28 9.46 33.62
C ALA A 197 -6.65 8.89 33.22
N GLU A 198 -7.39 9.62 32.39
CA GLU A 198 -8.69 9.21 31.84
C GLU A 198 -8.57 7.91 31.01
N TRP A 199 -7.59 7.86 30.10
CA TRP A 199 -7.28 6.67 29.31
C TRP A 199 -6.92 5.47 30.19
N ALA A 200 -6.10 5.66 31.23
CA ALA A 200 -5.72 4.59 32.14
C ALA A 200 -6.93 4.05 32.92
N ILE A 201 -7.83 4.93 33.38
CA ILE A 201 -9.05 4.56 34.11
C ILE A 201 -10.02 3.79 33.20
N GLU A 202 -10.32 4.32 32.01
CA GLU A 202 -11.22 3.67 31.04
C GLU A 202 -10.76 2.25 30.71
N ARG A 203 -9.45 2.06 30.59
CA ARG A 203 -8.87 0.75 30.31
C ARG A 203 -8.93 -0.20 31.51
N ASP A 204 -8.66 0.27 32.72
CA ASP A 204 -8.82 -0.52 33.93
C ASP A 204 -10.26 -1.06 34.08
N ILE A 205 -11.26 -0.21 33.83
CA ILE A 205 -12.69 -0.59 33.80
C ILE A 205 -12.95 -1.64 32.73
N THR A 206 -12.45 -1.42 31.51
CA THR A 206 -12.64 -2.35 30.38
C THR A 206 -12.07 -3.73 30.70
N TYR A 207 -10.86 -3.81 31.27
CA TYR A 207 -10.24 -5.09 31.59
C TYR A 207 -10.91 -5.80 32.75
N LYS A 208 -11.31 -5.09 33.80
CA LYS A 208 -12.13 -5.67 34.87
C LYS A 208 -13.43 -6.25 34.31
N GLY A 209 -14.02 -5.60 33.30
CA GLY A 209 -15.15 -6.12 32.55
C GLY A 209 -14.85 -7.45 31.83
N LEU A 210 -13.71 -7.55 31.14
CA LEU A 210 -13.28 -8.78 30.47
C LEU A 210 -13.03 -9.94 31.46
N VAL A 211 -12.38 -9.63 32.58
CA VAL A 211 -12.09 -10.60 33.65
C VAL A 211 -13.40 -11.11 34.28
N LYS A 212 -14.39 -10.22 34.46
CA LYS A 212 -15.73 -10.60 34.93
C LYS A 212 -16.50 -11.44 33.91
N GLU A 213 -16.41 -11.11 32.62
CA GLU A 213 -17.03 -11.88 31.53
C GLU A 213 -16.46 -13.31 31.45
N LEU A 214 -15.18 -13.50 31.79
CA LEU A 214 -14.57 -14.82 31.97
C LEU A 214 -15.10 -15.58 33.19
N ASP A 215 -15.32 -14.88 34.30
CA ASP A 215 -15.88 -15.47 35.53
C ASP A 215 -17.35 -15.92 35.32
N ASP A 216 -18.15 -15.11 34.62
CA ASP A 216 -19.54 -15.41 34.26
C ASP A 216 -19.65 -16.64 33.32
N LEU A 217 -18.61 -16.89 32.51
CA LEU A 217 -18.50 -18.07 31.64
C LEU A 217 -17.98 -19.33 32.37
N GLN A 218 -17.80 -19.28 33.69
CA GLN A 218 -17.18 -20.34 34.50
C GLN A 218 -15.81 -20.78 33.96
N TYR A 219 -15.02 -19.84 33.44
CA TYR A 219 -13.66 -20.09 32.98
C TYR A 219 -12.71 -20.17 34.19
N GLY A 220 -12.89 -21.21 35.02
CA GLY A 220 -12.17 -21.43 36.27
C GLY A 220 -11.03 -22.42 36.11
N TYR A 221 -9.79 -21.89 36.16
CA TYR A 221 -8.50 -22.59 36.12
C TYR A 221 -8.25 -23.50 34.90
N PRO A 222 -7.18 -23.26 34.12
CA PRO A 222 -7.02 -23.88 32.82
C PRO A 222 -6.73 -25.39 32.91
N ASP A 223 -7.63 -26.19 32.36
CA ASP A 223 -7.25 -27.48 31.78
C ASP A 223 -6.51 -27.18 30.47
N LYS A 224 -5.23 -27.59 30.39
CA LYS A 224 -4.21 -26.88 29.60
C LYS A 224 -4.30 -27.04 28.09
N GLU A 225 -5.18 -27.90 27.57
CA GLU A 225 -5.04 -28.41 26.20
C GLU A 225 -6.21 -28.08 25.24
N GLU A 226 -7.36 -27.61 25.74
CA GLU A 226 -8.51 -27.31 24.86
C GLU A 226 -8.84 -25.81 24.77
N ALA A 227 -9.08 -25.36 23.54
CA ALA A 227 -9.61 -24.03 23.25
C ALA A 227 -11.09 -24.00 23.63
N LYS A 228 -11.46 -23.20 24.63
CA LYS A 228 -12.83 -23.10 25.14
C LYS A 228 -13.45 -21.74 24.88
N LEU A 229 -12.65 -20.74 24.51
CA LEU A 229 -13.14 -19.38 24.29
C LEU A 229 -13.88 -19.27 22.94
N PRO A 230 -15.15 -18.82 22.92
CA PRO A 230 -15.90 -18.56 21.69
C PRO A 230 -15.21 -17.53 20.79
N GLU A 231 -15.31 -17.71 19.48
CA GLU A 231 -14.61 -16.87 18.51
C GLU A 231 -15.01 -15.38 18.59
N THR A 232 -16.28 -15.09 18.84
CA THR A 232 -16.80 -13.72 19.00
C THR A 232 -16.22 -13.01 20.22
N ILE A 233 -16.13 -13.72 21.35
CA ILE A 233 -15.57 -13.22 22.62
C ILE A 233 -14.07 -13.02 22.46
N MET A 234 -13.37 -13.97 21.84
CA MET A 234 -11.94 -13.85 21.53
C MET A 234 -11.64 -12.59 20.70
N VAL A 235 -12.42 -12.33 19.64
CA VAL A 235 -12.23 -11.13 18.80
C VAL A 235 -12.49 -9.85 19.58
N LYS A 236 -13.54 -9.82 20.42
CA LYS A 236 -13.85 -8.70 21.33
C LYS A 236 -12.70 -8.44 22.31
N HIS A 237 -12.18 -9.49 22.94
CA HIS A 237 -11.09 -9.42 23.90
C HIS A 237 -9.81 -8.91 23.22
N ALA A 238 -9.44 -9.49 22.08
CA ALA A 238 -8.29 -9.05 21.28
C ALA A 238 -8.41 -7.57 20.88
N HIS A 239 -9.61 -7.10 20.49
CA HIS A 239 -9.84 -5.69 20.17
C HIS A 239 -9.61 -4.78 21.40
N SER A 240 -10.00 -5.21 22.60
CA SER A 240 -9.75 -4.47 23.84
C SER A 240 -8.27 -4.43 24.23
N PHE A 241 -7.49 -5.45 23.89
CA PHE A 241 -6.04 -5.49 24.11
C PHE A 241 -5.23 -4.78 23.02
N PHE A 242 -5.78 -4.60 21.82
CA PHE A 242 -5.11 -3.97 20.69
C PHE A 242 -4.41 -2.61 20.99
N PRO A 243 -5.00 -1.68 21.79
CA PRO A 243 -4.31 -0.46 22.20
C PRO A 243 -3.03 -0.68 23.03
N ILE A 244 -2.97 -1.76 23.83
CA ILE A 244 -1.74 -2.19 24.53
C ILE A 244 -0.68 -2.50 23.51
N LEU A 245 -0.99 -3.40 22.58
CA LEU A 245 -0.02 -3.85 21.58
C LEU A 245 0.52 -2.66 20.77
N LYS A 246 -0.35 -1.70 20.42
CA LYS A 246 0.07 -0.45 19.76
C LYS A 246 1.00 0.39 20.64
N ALA A 247 0.78 0.44 21.96
CA ALA A 247 1.68 1.12 22.91
C ALA A 247 3.02 0.38 23.06
N VAL A 248 3.03 -0.97 23.15
CA VAL A 248 4.25 -1.79 23.18
C VAL A 248 5.10 -1.48 21.95
N ILE A 249 4.48 -1.54 20.77
CA ILE A 249 5.15 -1.34 19.48
C ILE A 249 5.65 0.10 19.32
N GLY A 250 4.95 1.06 19.93
CA GLY A 250 5.36 2.46 20.02
C GLY A 250 6.47 2.75 21.03
N ASP A 251 7.02 1.73 21.70
CA ASP A 251 8.09 1.83 22.71
C ASP A 251 7.66 2.57 23.99
N PHE A 252 6.37 2.49 24.34
CA PHE A 252 5.83 3.09 25.57
C PHE A 252 5.87 2.11 26.73
N MET A 253 6.35 2.58 27.89
CA MET A 253 6.38 1.78 29.12
C MET A 253 4.99 1.71 29.78
N PHE A 254 4.55 0.50 30.13
CA PHE A 254 3.31 0.30 30.89
C PHE A 254 3.43 0.76 32.34
N THR A 255 2.32 1.28 32.86
CA THR A 255 2.15 1.41 34.31
C THR A 255 2.06 0.02 34.95
N ARG A 256 2.44 -0.08 36.22
CA ARG A 256 2.42 -1.35 36.97
C ARG A 256 1.01 -1.96 37.00
N ASP A 257 -0.02 -1.14 37.09
CA ASP A 257 -1.42 -1.57 37.13
C ASP A 257 -1.87 -2.23 35.82
N GLN A 258 -1.49 -1.66 34.66
CA GLN A 258 -1.80 -2.24 33.36
C GLN A 258 -1.16 -3.62 33.15
N ARG A 259 0.05 -3.83 33.71
CA ARG A 259 0.70 -5.15 33.69
C ARG A 259 -0.02 -6.15 34.58
N ASN A 260 -0.42 -5.75 35.78
CA ASN A 260 -1.11 -6.64 36.72
C ASN A 260 -2.45 -7.12 36.15
N VAL A 261 -3.22 -6.21 35.57
CA VAL A 261 -4.54 -6.50 35.00
C VAL A 261 -4.44 -7.39 33.75
N SER A 262 -3.45 -7.15 32.89
CA SER A 262 -3.16 -8.04 31.76
C SER A 262 -2.74 -9.43 32.26
N SER A 263 -1.86 -9.50 33.27
CA SER A 263 -1.43 -10.76 33.86
C SER A 263 -2.61 -11.54 34.46
N GLU A 264 -3.53 -10.86 35.15
CA GLU A 264 -4.72 -11.48 35.74
C GLU A 264 -5.59 -12.14 34.67
N TYR A 265 -5.84 -11.45 33.56
CA TYR A 265 -6.57 -11.98 32.41
C TYR A 265 -5.87 -13.23 31.81
N PHE A 266 -4.58 -13.13 31.49
CA PHE A 266 -3.84 -14.22 30.85
C PHE A 266 -3.63 -15.43 31.77
N CYS A 267 -3.65 -15.24 33.10
CA CYS A 267 -3.63 -16.33 34.06
C CYS A 267 -4.95 -17.11 34.16
N LYS A 268 -6.09 -16.50 33.77
CA LYS A 268 -7.41 -17.14 33.81
C LYS A 268 -7.70 -18.01 32.57
N ILE A 269 -7.09 -17.68 31.43
CA ILE A 269 -7.33 -18.40 30.17
C ILE A 269 -6.30 -19.51 29.91
N SER A 270 -6.64 -20.49 29.06
CA SER A 270 -5.68 -21.52 28.64
C SER A 270 -4.57 -20.94 27.76
N ALA A 271 -3.41 -21.61 27.70
CA ALA A 271 -2.30 -21.18 26.84
C ALA A 271 -2.69 -21.13 25.35
N VAL A 272 -3.58 -22.05 24.92
CA VAL A 272 -4.11 -22.09 23.56
C VAL A 272 -4.97 -20.86 23.27
N ASP A 273 -5.90 -20.52 24.17
CA ASP A 273 -6.76 -19.34 23.98
C ASP A 273 -5.98 -18.02 24.12
N ALA A 274 -4.95 -17.97 24.97
CA ALA A 274 -4.02 -16.85 25.03
C ALA A 274 -3.30 -16.64 23.69
N LEU A 275 -2.77 -17.71 23.09
CA LEU A 275 -2.12 -17.65 21.78
C LEU A 275 -3.11 -17.19 20.69
N ARG A 276 -4.37 -17.65 20.75
CA ARG A 276 -5.40 -17.23 19.80
C ARG A 276 -5.73 -15.74 19.92
N VAL A 277 -5.90 -15.21 21.13
CA VAL A 277 -6.13 -13.78 21.38
C VAL A 277 -4.96 -12.96 20.83
N ILE A 278 -3.72 -13.34 21.16
CA ILE A 278 -2.50 -12.68 20.66
C ILE A 278 -2.42 -12.76 19.13
N SER A 279 -2.78 -13.89 18.54
CA SER A 279 -2.80 -14.07 17.07
C SER A 279 -3.77 -13.10 16.40
N VAL A 280 -4.95 -12.87 16.98
CA VAL A 280 -5.93 -11.90 16.47
C VAL A 280 -5.43 -10.46 16.63
N GLU A 281 -4.80 -10.13 17.77
CA GLU A 281 -4.19 -8.81 17.98
C GLU A 281 -3.06 -8.53 16.97
N LEU A 282 -2.19 -9.51 16.73
CA LEU A 282 -1.14 -9.40 15.70
C LEU A 282 -1.75 -9.26 14.31
N HIS A 283 -2.88 -9.88 14.05
CA HIS A 283 -3.61 -9.70 12.79
C HIS A 283 -4.09 -8.25 12.63
N PHE A 284 -4.70 -7.66 13.67
CA PHE A 284 -5.08 -6.24 13.65
C PHE A 284 -3.88 -5.32 13.44
N MET A 285 -2.74 -5.62 14.06
CA MET A 285 -1.51 -4.84 13.83
C MET A 285 -1.01 -4.99 12.41
N TYR A 286 -1.07 -6.19 11.85
CA TYR A 286 -0.73 -6.42 10.46
C TYR A 286 -1.60 -5.58 9.52
N GLU A 287 -2.91 -5.53 9.76
CA GLU A 287 -3.81 -4.69 8.97
C GLU A 287 -3.48 -3.20 9.12
N VAL A 288 -3.22 -2.74 10.33
CA VAL A 288 -2.81 -1.34 10.59
C VAL A 288 -1.50 -0.97 9.91
N LEU A 289 -0.52 -1.88 9.85
CA LEU A 289 0.81 -1.58 9.35
C LEU A 289 0.98 -1.80 7.84
N TYR A 290 0.24 -2.74 7.25
CA TYR A 290 0.54 -3.23 5.90
C TYR A 290 -0.61 -3.08 4.89
N THR A 291 -1.84 -2.79 5.34
CA THR A 291 -3.00 -2.66 4.45
C THR A 291 -3.54 -1.23 4.42
N LYS A 292 -4.39 -0.92 3.44
CA LYS A 292 -5.13 0.35 3.38
C LYS A 292 -6.24 0.46 4.44
N ALA A 293 -6.37 -0.50 5.37
CA ALA A 293 -7.46 -0.57 6.33
C ALA A 293 -7.65 0.71 7.15
N LEU A 294 -6.57 1.41 7.51
CA LEU A 294 -6.65 2.69 8.21
C LEU A 294 -7.23 3.83 7.36
N VAL A 295 -6.99 3.82 6.05
CA VAL A 295 -7.57 4.81 5.13
C VAL A 295 -9.03 4.50 4.88
N ILE A 296 -9.37 3.23 4.63
CA ILE A 296 -10.76 2.80 4.38
C ILE A 296 -11.63 2.99 5.63
N ARG A 297 -11.10 2.75 6.83
CA ARG A 297 -11.81 2.97 8.11
C ARG A 297 -11.83 4.45 8.52
N SER A 298 -11.00 5.30 7.90
CA SER A 298 -11.02 6.75 8.08
C SER A 298 -12.18 7.35 7.26
N LYS A 299 -12.91 8.31 7.86
CA LYS A 299 -14.06 9.00 7.22
C LYS A 299 -13.72 9.64 5.87
N TRP A 300 -12.44 9.89 5.60
CA TRP A 300 -11.92 10.49 4.36
C TRP A 300 -12.03 9.58 3.12
N SER A 301 -12.10 8.25 3.27
CA SER A 301 -12.22 7.34 2.13
C SER A 301 -13.63 7.34 1.55
N TYR A 302 -14.65 7.54 2.39
CA TYR A 302 -16.05 7.61 1.96
C TYR A 302 -16.33 8.86 1.13
N THR A 303 -15.72 10.00 1.47
CA THR A 303 -15.87 11.23 0.68
C THR A 303 -15.24 11.10 -0.70
N LEU A 304 -14.05 10.48 -0.79
CA LEU A 304 -13.34 10.29 -2.07
C LEU A 304 -13.98 9.21 -2.96
N GLN A 305 -14.55 8.13 -2.38
CA GLN A 305 -15.26 7.11 -3.15
C GLN A 305 -16.64 7.57 -3.65
N VAL A 306 -17.35 8.40 -2.87
CA VAL A 306 -18.66 8.96 -3.29
C VAL A 306 -18.49 9.94 -4.44
N GLU A 307 -17.39 10.70 -4.47
CA GLU A 307 -17.16 11.72 -5.50
C GLU A 307 -16.81 11.13 -6.88
N LEU A 308 -16.26 9.91 -6.94
CA LEU A 308 -16.06 9.17 -8.20
C LEU A 308 -17.31 8.42 -8.68
N HIS A 309 -18.31 8.23 -7.83
CA HIS A 309 -19.59 7.58 -8.19
C HIS A 309 -20.64 8.59 -8.69
N PHE A 310 -20.40 9.89 -8.51
CA PHE A 310 -21.31 10.96 -8.91
C PHE A 310 -21.30 11.34 -10.42
N PRO A 311 -20.24 11.17 -11.23
CA PRO A 311 -20.30 11.60 -12.64
C PRO A 311 -21.04 10.60 -13.56
N LEU A 312 -21.43 9.42 -13.07
CA LEU A 312 -22.15 8.40 -13.86
C LEU A 312 -23.68 8.48 -13.72
N ARG A 313 -24.22 9.38 -12.90
CA ARG A 313 -25.68 9.49 -12.67
C ARG A 313 -26.33 10.76 -13.24
N SER A 314 -25.58 11.63 -13.93
CA SER A 314 -26.13 12.84 -14.57
C SER A 314 -26.34 12.70 -16.08
N LEU A 315 -26.24 11.49 -16.62
CA LEU A 315 -26.56 11.15 -18.01
C LEU A 315 -27.55 9.97 -18.00
N HIS A 316 -28.76 10.21 -17.51
CA HIS A 316 -29.91 9.41 -17.90
C HIS A 316 -31.22 10.20 -17.80
#